data_AF-A0A381TKT1-F1
#
_entry.id   AF-A0A381TKT1-F1
#
_cell.length_a   1.000
_cell.length_b   1.000
_cell.length_c   1.000
_cell.angle_alpha   90.00
_cell.angle_beta   90.00
_cell.angle_gamma   90.00
#
_symmetry.space_group_name_H-M   'P 1'
#
loop_
_entity.id
_entity.type
_entity.pdbx_description
1 polymer ?
#
loop_
_entity_poly.entity_id
_entity_poly.type
_entity_poly.pdbx_seq_one_letter_code
_entity_poly.pdbx_strand_id
1 'polypeptide(L)'
;MFNYYTISHFLIWLLFGRFTSIGWITFLLLSIGWEILELALPFGFAVETLDNKVGDMVVNTLAFLVGLKWRQSAAQKTKLRTTRP
;
A
#
# COMPACT_ATOMS: atom_id res chain seq x y z
N MET A 1 -1.79 -14.61 -11.71
CA MET A 1 -2.26 -15.57 -10.69
C MET A 1 -2.14 -14.86 -9.35
N PHE A 2 -3.26 -14.50 -8.70
CA PHE A 2 -3.22 -13.81 -7.40
C PHE A 2 -2.60 -14.73 -6.35
N ASN A 3 -1.39 -14.39 -5.92
CA ASN A 3 -0.63 -15.18 -4.96
C ASN A 3 -0.85 -14.63 -3.54
N TYR A 4 -0.50 -15.40 -2.51
CA TYR A 4 -0.56 -14.96 -1.10
C TYR A 4 0.23 -13.65 -0.86
N TYR A 5 1.20 -13.37 -1.71
CA TYR A 5 2.00 -12.15 -1.70
C TYR A 5 1.20 -10.90 -2.06
N THR A 6 0.22 -10.98 -2.96
CA THR A 6 -0.64 -9.83 -3.32
C THR A 6 -1.54 -9.40 -2.13
N ILE A 7 -1.97 -10.36 -1.30
CA ILE A 7 -2.73 -10.06 -0.07
C ILE A 7 -1.83 -9.35 0.95
N SER A 8 -0.58 -9.81 1.08
CA SER A 8 0.41 -9.20 1.98
C SER A 8 0.72 -7.77 1.54
N HIS A 9 0.94 -7.55 0.25
CA HIS A 9 1.06 -6.24 -0.38
C HIS A 9 -0.12 -5.34 -0.03
N PHE A 10 -1.35 -5.80 -0.27
CA PHE A 10 -2.55 -5.04 0.06
C PHE A 10 -2.59 -4.65 1.55
N LEU A 11 -2.35 -5.58 2.47
CA LEU A 11 -2.40 -5.29 3.91
C LEU A 11 -1.30 -4.31 4.34
N ILE A 12 -0.07 -4.48 3.87
CA ILE A 12 1.05 -3.59 4.20
C ILE A 12 0.69 -2.16 3.77
N TRP A 13 0.28 -1.97 2.52
CA TRP A 13 0.00 -0.63 1.98
C TRP A 13 -1.25 0.02 2.57
N LEU A 14 -2.25 -0.78 2.93
CA LEU A 14 -3.43 -0.32 3.66
C LEU A 14 -3.03 0.22 5.03
N LEU A 15 -2.22 -0.54 5.78
CA LEU A 15 -1.75 -0.15 7.11
C LEU A 15 -0.84 1.08 7.04
N PHE A 16 0.08 1.12 6.07
CA PHE A 16 0.91 2.29 5.82
C PHE A 16 0.06 3.52 5.53
N GLY A 17 -0.89 3.46 4.60
CA GLY A 17 -1.78 4.59 4.30
C GLY A 17 -2.64 5.03 5.49
N ARG A 18 -3.04 4.08 6.34
CA ARG A 18 -3.91 4.36 7.51
C ARG A 18 -3.18 4.95 8.70
N PHE A 19 -2.01 4.41 9.05
CA PHE A 19 -1.32 4.67 10.32
C PHE A 19 -0.08 5.53 10.18
N THR A 20 0.52 5.61 8.99
CA THR A 20 1.69 6.48 8.78
C THR A 20 1.26 7.75 8.06
N SER A 21 2.04 8.83 8.25
CA SER A 21 1.85 10.12 7.54
C SER A 21 2.75 10.24 6.31
N ILE A 22 3.16 9.11 5.71
CA ILE A 22 4.05 9.12 4.54
C ILE A 22 3.38 9.82 3.36
N GLY A 23 4.18 10.56 2.59
CA GLY A 23 3.75 11.19 1.35
C GLY A 23 3.74 10.21 0.18
N TRP A 24 3.10 10.63 -0.91
CA TRP A 24 3.04 9.89 -2.17
C TRP A 24 4.42 9.52 -2.73
N ILE A 25 5.41 10.41 -2.58
CA ILE A 25 6.78 10.16 -3.04
C ILE A 25 7.40 8.97 -2.28
N THR A 26 7.27 8.96 -0.95
CA THR A 26 7.78 7.86 -0.12
C THR A 26 7.06 6.55 -0.43
N PHE A 27 5.73 6.60 -0.65
CA PHE A 27 4.95 5.45 -1.11
C PHE A 27 5.49 4.89 -2.43
N LEU A 28 5.66 5.74 -3.45
CA LEU A 28 6.15 5.30 -4.77
C LEU A 28 7.56 4.74 -4.69
N LEU A 29 8.46 5.38 -3.93
CA LEU A 29 9.83 4.89 -3.74
C LEU A 29 9.88 3.51 -3.08
N LEU A 30 9.06 3.29 -2.05
CA LEU A 30 9.00 2.01 -1.36
C LEU A 30 8.32 0.93 -2.22
N SER A 31 7.26 1.27 -2.96
CA SER A 31 6.54 0.33 -3.83
C SER A 31 7.37 -0.09 -5.04
N ILE A 32 7.97 0.87 -5.75
CA ILE A 32 8.85 0.59 -6.89
C ILE A 32 10.16 -0.04 -6.41
N GLY A 33 10.68 0.43 -5.28
CA GLY A 33 11.90 -0.11 -4.67
C GLY A 33 11.77 -1.59 -4.29
N TRP A 34 10.60 -2.00 -3.80
CA TRP A 34 10.31 -3.40 -3.52
C TRP A 34 10.28 -4.26 -4.78
N GLU A 35 9.59 -3.81 -5.83
CA GLU A 35 9.53 -4.50 -7.12
C GLU A 35 10.92 -4.67 -7.77
N ILE A 36 11.78 -3.65 -7.66
CA ILE A 36 13.17 -3.68 -8.14
C ILE A 36 14.04 -4.61 -7.27
N LEU A 37 13.84 -4.59 -5.94
CA LEU A 37 14.57 -5.47 -5.03
C LEU A 37 14.29 -6.95 -5.35
N GLU A 38 13.04 -7.29 -5.67
CA GLU A 38 12.68 -8.63 -6.11
C GLU A 38 13.46 -9.07 -7.36
N LEU A 39 13.75 -8.19 -8.31
CA LEU A 39 14.57 -8.52 -9.49
C LEU A 39 16.01 -8.92 -9.13
N ALA A 40 16.51 -8.45 -7.99
CA ALA A 40 17.84 -8.80 -7.49
C ALA A 40 17.86 -10.05 -6.60
N LEU A 41 16.70 -10.55 -6.18
CA LEU A 41 16.57 -11.70 -5.29
C LEU A 41 16.41 -13.00 -6.09
N PRO A 42 17.29 -14.00 -5.92
CA PRO A 42 17.23 -15.27 -6.65
C PRO A 42 16.22 -16.25 -6.02
N PHE A 43 15.02 -15.78 -5.68
CA PHE A 43 13.98 -16.60 -5.09
C PHE A 43 12.88 -16.91 -6.10
N GLY A 44 12.34 -18.14 -6.08
CA GLY A 44 11.30 -18.58 -7.02
C GLY A 44 10.00 -17.77 -6.96
N PHE A 45 9.73 -17.05 -5.85
CA PHE A 45 8.60 -16.12 -5.74
C PHE A 45 8.86 -14.76 -6.38
N ALA A 46 10.12 -14.42 -6.67
CA ALA A 46 10.49 -13.17 -7.32
C ALA A 46 10.51 -13.30 -8.86
N VAL A 47 10.48 -14.54 -9.36
CA VAL A 47 10.35 -14.88 -10.79
C VAL A 47 8.86 -14.95 -11.15
N GLU A 48 8.15 -13.83 -10.96
CA GLU A 48 6.77 -13.68 -11.44
C GLU A 48 6.73 -12.97 -12.80
N THR A 49 5.65 -13.17 -13.55
CA THR A 49 5.45 -12.46 -14.82
C THR A 49 5.32 -10.97 -14.59
N LEU A 50 5.74 -10.18 -15.59
CA LEU A 50 5.66 -8.72 -15.53
C LEU A 50 4.22 -8.23 -15.27
N ASP A 51 3.22 -8.97 -15.75
CA ASP A 51 1.80 -8.70 -15.49
C ASP A 51 1.42 -8.80 -14.01
N ASN A 52 1.99 -9.75 -13.27
CA ASN A 52 1.75 -9.90 -11.83
C ASN A 52 2.36 -8.71 -11.06
N LYS A 53 3.58 -8.29 -11.42
CA LYS A 53 4.25 -7.11 -10.82
C LYS A 53 3.48 -5.82 -11.04
N VAL A 54 2.92 -5.63 -12.24
CA VAL A 54 2.01 -4.50 -12.52
C VAL A 54 0.73 -4.61 -11.69
N GLY A 55 0.19 -5.82 -11.53
CA GLY A 55 -0.94 -6.10 -10.64
C GLY A 55 -0.66 -5.70 -9.20
N ASP A 56 0.50 -6.08 -8.66
CA ASP A 56 0.91 -5.73 -7.29
C ASP A 56 1.06 -4.21 -7.14
N MET A 57 1.62 -3.51 -8.12
CA MET A 57 1.65 -2.03 -8.12
C MET A 57 0.26 -1.38 -8.07
N VAL A 58 -0.71 -1.93 -8.81
CA VAL A 58 -2.10 -1.45 -8.77
C VAL A 58 -2.72 -1.70 -7.40
N VAL A 59 -2.52 -2.90 -6.84
CA VAL A 59 -3.01 -3.31 -5.52
C VAL A 59 -2.41 -2.42 -4.41
N ASN A 60 -1.11 -2.16 -4.47
CA ASN A 60 -0.39 -1.26 -3.55
C ASN A 60 -1.01 0.14 -3.56
N THR A 61 -1.28 0.66 -4.76
CA THR A 61 -1.86 1.99 -4.94
C THR A 61 -3.28 2.07 -4.38
N LEU A 62 -4.12 1.08 -4.69
CA LEU A 62 -5.50 1.01 -4.17
C LEU A 62 -5.52 0.88 -2.65
N ALA A 63 -4.68 0.01 -2.08
CA ALA A 63 -4.57 -0.18 -0.65
C ALA A 63 -4.15 1.10 0.08
N PHE A 64 -3.13 1.80 -0.44
CA PHE A 64 -2.66 3.06 0.12
C PHE A 64 -3.73 4.16 0.07
N LEU A 65 -4.47 4.27 -1.05
CA LEU A 65 -5.59 5.20 -1.20
C LEU A 65 -6.71 4.92 -0.19
N VAL A 66 -7.08 3.65 -0.02
CA VAL A 66 -8.10 3.25 0.95
C VAL A 66 -7.66 3.58 2.37
N GLY A 67 -6.40 3.27 2.72
CA GLY A 67 -5.82 3.63 4.02
C GLY A 67 -5.85 5.14 4.28
N LEU A 68 -5.48 5.95 3.28
CA LEU A 68 -5.48 7.40 3.36
C LEU A 68 -6.89 7.97 3.58
N LYS A 69 -7.87 7.52 2.78
CA LYS A 69 -9.27 7.92 2.94
C LYS A 69 -9.81 7.54 4.31
N TRP A 70 -9.52 6.33 4.78
CA TRP A 70 -9.94 5.89 6.12
C TRP A 70 -9.34 6.78 7.22
N ARG A 71 -8.06 7.15 7.11
CA ARG A 71 -7.43 8.09 8.04
C ARG A 71 -8.14 9.45 8.05
N GLN A 72 -8.47 9.99 6.88
CA GLN A 72 -9.19 11.26 6.74
C GLN A 72 -10.59 11.19 7.36
N SER A 73 -11.36 10.13 7.09
CA SER A 73 -12.69 9.94 7.68
C SER A 73 -12.64 9.79 9.20
N ALA A 74 -11.62 9.11 9.73
CA ALA A 74 -11.41 8.99 11.18
C ALA A 74 -11.03 10.33 11.83
N ALA A 75 -10.17 11.11 11.18
CA ALA A 75 -9.80 12.46 11.62
C ALA A 75 -11.01 13.41 11.62
N GLN A 76 -11.84 13.36 10.57
CA GLN A 76 -13.06 14.16 10.45
C GLN A 76 -14.08 13.82 11.55
N LYS A 77 -14.33 12.53 11.82
CA LYS A 77 -15.20 12.09 12.93
C LYS A 77 -14.69 12.58 14.29
N THR A 78 -13.38 12.54 14.52
CA THR A 78 -12.77 13.02 15.76
C THR A 78 -13.01 14.53 15.94
N LYS A 79 -12.76 15.32 14.88
CA LYS A 79 -12.98 16.78 14.90
C LYS A 79 -14.44 17.14 15.19
N LEU A 80 -15.40 16.46 14.53
CA LEU A 80 -16.85 16.64 14.74
C LEU A 80 -17.30 16.31 16.17
N ARG A 81 -16.64 15.36 16.85
CA ARG A 81 -16.97 14.99 18.23
C ARG A 81 -16.44 16.00 19.24
N THR A 82 -15.27 16.59 19.00
CA THR A 82 -14.67 17.61 19.88
C THR A 82 -15.28 19.01 19.72
N THR A 83 -15.98 19.28 18.61
CA THR A 83 -16.63 20.58 18.35
C THR A 83 -18.12 20.61 18.66
N ARG A 84 -18.72 19.51 19.13
CA ARG A 84 -20.10 19.56 19.65
C ARG A 84 -20.06 20.11 21.09
N PRO A 85 -20.79 21.21 21.37
CA PRO A 85 -20.90 21.78 22.72
C PRO A 85 -21.63 20.84 23.68
#